data_AF-A0A0U5L5N2-F1
#
_entry.id   AF-A0A0U5L5N2-F1
#
_cell.length_a   1.000
_cell.length_b   1.000
_cell.length_c   1.000
_cell.angle_alpha   90.00
_cell.angle_beta   90.00
_cell.angle_gamma   90.00
#
_symmetry.space_group_name_H-M   'P 1'
#
loop_
_entity.id
_entity.type
_entity.pdbx_description
1 polymer ?
#
loop_
_entity_poly.entity_id
_entity_poly.type
_entity_poly.pdbx_seq_one_letter_code
_entity_poly.pdbx_strand_id
1 'polypeptide(L)'
;MTTFEQEALINRAITAHFRHAKRSGTLVEIPDRKRCEVLEVDDKWYCTLRNNSGVIACYRVCRVCDIWVLKLLPHRWPAEIGA
;
A
#
# COMPACT_ATOMS: atom_id res chain seq x y z
N MET A 1 -4.98 9.79 11.85
CA MET A 1 -5.04 9.86 10.38
C MET A 1 -6.50 9.86 9.96
N THR A 2 -6.88 10.70 9.01
CA THR A 2 -8.25 10.85 8.49
C THR A 2 -8.52 9.88 7.35
N THR A 3 -9.80 9.61 7.05
CA THR A 3 -10.21 8.79 5.89
C THR A 3 -9.67 9.35 4.58
N PHE A 4 -9.68 10.68 4.42
CA PHE A 4 -9.12 11.34 3.23
C PHE A 4 -7.62 11.08 3.06
N GLU A 5 -6.84 11.16 4.15
CA GLU A 5 -5.41 10.83 4.12
C GLU A 5 -5.18 9.35 3.76
N GLN A 6 -5.99 8.43 4.29
CA GLN A 6 -5.93 7.01 3.97
C GLN A 6 -6.20 6.75 2.48
N GLU A 7 -7.27 7.33 1.91
CA GLU A 7 -7.57 7.22 0.49
C GLU A 7 -6.45 7.78 -0.39
N ALA A 8 -5.88 8.93 -0.01
CA ALA A 8 -4.75 9.52 -0.72
C ALA A 8 -3.51 8.60 -0.70
N LEU A 9 -3.23 7.95 0.45
CA LEU A 9 -2.14 6.98 0.57
C LEU A 9 -2.40 5.73 -0.27
N ILE A 10 -3.61 5.17 -0.26
CA ILE A 10 -3.99 4.02 -1.08
C ILE A 10 -3.77 4.33 -2.56
N ASN A 11 -4.27 5.47 -3.05
CA ASN A 11 -4.11 5.88 -4.44
C ASN A 11 -2.63 6.06 -4.83
N ARG A 12 -1.80 6.59 -3.92
CA ARG A 12 -0.35 6.69 -4.13
C ARG A 12 0.32 5.32 -4.17
N ALA A 13 -0.06 4.39 -3.31
CA ALA A 13 0.51 3.04 -3.25
C ALA A 13 0.22 2.25 -4.54
N ILE A 14 -1.04 2.27 -4.98
CA ILE A 14 -1.50 1.73 -6.26
C ILE A 14 -0.69 2.34 -7.41
N THR A 15 -0.63 3.67 -7.47
CA THR A 15 0.08 4.37 -8.55
C THR A 15 1.55 4.01 -8.57
N ALA A 16 2.23 3.99 -7.42
CA ALA A 16 3.65 3.65 -7.34
C ALA A 16 3.91 2.20 -7.77
N HIS A 17 3.12 1.25 -7.29
CA HIS A 17 3.30 -0.17 -7.59
C HIS A 17 3.03 -0.49 -9.06
N PHE A 18 1.90 -0.03 -9.61
CA PHE A 18 1.49 -0.34 -10.98
C PHE A 18 2.10 0.60 -12.04
N ARG A 19 2.68 1.74 -11.66
CA ARG A 19 3.51 2.55 -12.60
C ARG A 19 4.68 1.72 -13.14
N HIS A 20 5.25 0.82 -12.36
CA HIS A 20 6.26 -0.12 -12.85
C HIS A 20 5.68 -1.14 -13.83
N ALA A 21 4.45 -1.63 -13.58
CA ALA A 21 3.80 -2.59 -14.46
C ALA A 21 3.35 -1.99 -15.81
N LYS A 22 3.03 -0.69 -15.86
CA LYS A 22 2.72 0.04 -17.12
C LYS A 22 3.85 0.02 -18.15
N ARG A 23 5.11 -0.21 -17.75
CA ARG A 23 6.23 -0.35 -18.70
C ARG A 23 6.17 -1.66 -19.50
N SER A 24 5.44 -2.67 -19.03
CA SER A 24 5.37 -4.00 -19.66
C SER A 24 4.31 -4.13 -20.76
N GLY A 25 3.59 -3.06 -21.10
CA GLY A 25 2.52 -3.09 -22.11
C GLY A 25 1.24 -3.85 -21.70
N THR A 26 1.24 -4.52 -20.55
CA THR A 26 0.08 -5.19 -19.99
C THR A 26 -0.80 -4.18 -19.23
N LEU A 27 -2.06 -4.04 -19.64
CA LEU A 27 -3.10 -3.37 -18.86
C LEU A 27 -3.24 -4.12 -17.54
N VAL A 28 -2.61 -3.60 -16.48
CA VAL A 28 -2.86 -4.13 -15.15
C VAL A 28 -4.23 -3.64 -14.72
N GLU A 29 -5.18 -4.56 -14.75
CA GLU A 29 -6.46 -4.41 -14.08
C GLU A 29 -6.15 -4.11 -12.61
N ILE A 30 -6.34 -2.86 -12.18
CA ILE A 30 -6.18 -2.48 -10.78
C ILE A 30 -7.40 -3.05 -10.08
N PRO A 31 -7.28 -4.16 -9.32
CA PRO A 31 -8.46 -4.78 -8.75
C PRO A 31 -9.07 -3.84 -7.70
N ASP A 32 -10.37 -3.99 -7.48
CA ASP A 32 -11.22 -3.19 -6.58
C ASP A 32 -10.44 -2.60 -5.38
N ARG A 33 -10.66 -1.29 -5.10
CA ARG A 33 -10.02 -0.57 -3.98
C ARG A 33 -10.11 -1.33 -2.66
N LYS A 34 -11.11 -2.21 -2.49
CA LYS A 34 -11.24 -3.14 -1.36
C LYS A 34 -10.04 -4.05 -1.11
N ARG A 35 -9.14 -4.23 -2.08
CA ARG A 35 -7.90 -5.01 -1.90
C ARG A 35 -6.71 -4.17 -1.46
N CYS A 36 -6.88 -2.85 -1.33
CA CYS A 36 -5.88 -1.97 -0.77
C CYS A 36 -6.42 -1.34 0.51
N GLU A 37 -5.68 -1.44 1.60
CA GLU A 37 -6.10 -0.94 2.90
C GLU A 37 -4.95 -0.24 3.61
N VAL A 38 -5.30 0.60 4.58
CA VAL A 38 -4.36 1.21 5.50
C VAL A 38 -4.71 0.72 6.90
N LEU A 39 -3.76 0.10 7.57
CA LEU A 39 -3.97 -0.54 8.87
C LEU A 39 -2.87 -0.13 9.86
N GLU A 40 -3.18 -0.21 11.14
CA GLU A 40 -2.27 0.10 12.24
C GLU A 40 -1.86 -1.21 12.95
N VAL A 41 -0.56 -1.45 13.07
CA VAL A 41 0.04 -2.59 13.77
C VAL A 41 1.21 -2.07 14.60
N ASP A 42 1.26 -2.41 15.89
CA ASP A 42 2.33 -1.99 16.81
C ASP A 42 2.64 -0.48 16.72
N ASP A 43 1.59 0.36 16.79
CA ASP A 43 1.64 1.83 16.68
C ASP A 43 2.27 2.35 15.37
N LYS A 44 2.32 1.51 14.34
CA LYS A 44 2.84 1.85 13.01
C LYS A 44 1.76 1.64 11.97
N TRP A 45 1.71 2.57 11.04
CA TRP A 45 0.77 2.54 9.94
C TRP A 45 1.37 1.86 8.72
N TYR A 46 0.58 1.05 8.05
CA TYR A 46 0.96 0.31 6.86
C TYR A 46 -0.12 0.44 5.80
N CYS A 47 0.29 0.56 4.54
CA CYS A 47 -0.59 0.46 3.40
C CYS A 47 -0.27 -0.83 2.65
N THR A 48 -1.25 -1.71 2.51
CA THR A 48 -1.07 -3.04 1.92
C THR A 48 -1.86 -3.13 0.64
N LEU A 49 -1.23 -3.68 -0.40
CA LEU A 49 -1.89 -4.08 -1.63
C LEU A 49 -2.02 -5.59 -1.61
N ARG A 50 -3.24 -6.09 -1.73
CA ARG A 50 -3.57 -7.51 -1.75
C ARG A 50 -4.14 -7.91 -3.11
N ASN A 51 -3.99 -9.18 -3.46
CA ASN A 51 -4.75 -9.86 -4.50
C ASN A 51 -5.38 -11.13 -3.90
N ASN A 52 -5.99 -11.98 -4.75
CA ASN A 52 -6.60 -13.23 -4.29
C ASN A 52 -5.59 -14.24 -3.70
N SER A 53 -4.30 -14.04 -3.95
CA SER A 53 -3.20 -14.89 -3.47
C SER A 53 -2.52 -14.33 -2.21
N GLY A 54 -2.96 -13.18 -1.70
CA GLY A 54 -2.40 -12.54 -0.50
C GLY A 54 -1.83 -11.13 -0.75
N VAL A 55 -0.95 -10.68 0.14
CA VAL A 55 -0.28 -9.38 0.02
C VAL A 55 0.77 -9.41 -1.09
N ILE A 56 0.64 -8.53 -2.08
CA ILE A 56 1.64 -8.36 -3.15
C ILE A 56 2.65 -7.26 -2.87
N ALA A 57 2.26 -6.26 -2.06
CA ALA A 57 3.15 -5.19 -1.63
C ALA A 57 2.69 -4.62 -0.30
N CYS A 58 3.66 -4.28 0.54
CA CYS A 58 3.42 -3.59 1.80
C CYS A 58 4.28 -2.32 1.85
N TYR A 59 3.66 -1.21 2.23
CA TYR A 59 4.32 0.08 2.43
C TYR A 59 4.19 0.47 3.89
N ARG A 60 5.30 0.85 4.52
CA ARG A 60 5.24 1.56 5.79
C ARG A 60 4.78 3.00 5.52
N VAL A 61 3.76 3.43 6.23
CA VAL A 61 3.29 4.81 6.24
C VAL A 61 4.07 5.55 7.31
N CYS A 62 4.89 6.51 6.88
CA CYS A 62 5.67 7.37 7.77
C CYS A 62 5.14 8.80 7.70
N ARG A 63 5.17 9.51 8.82
CA ARG A 63 4.96 10.95 8.83
C ARG A 63 6.31 11.66 8.71
N VAL A 64 6.45 12.52 7.72
CA VAL A 64 7.63 13.38 7.51
C VAL A 64 7.14 14.81 7.52
N CYS A 65 7.53 15.58 8.53
CA CYS A 65 6.93 16.88 8.83
C CYS A 65 5.39 16.76 8.93
N ASP A 66 4.67 17.40 8.01
CA ASP A 66 3.21 17.43 7.96
C ASP A 66 2.59 16.53 6.89
N ILE A 67 3.40 15.74 6.17
CA ILE A 67 2.90 14.86 5.12
C ILE A 67 3.13 13.38 5.44
N TRP A 68 2.16 12.56 5.04
CA TRP A 68 2.29 11.11 5.07
C TRP A 68 2.95 10.61 3.79
N VAL A 69 3.98 9.79 3.95
CA VAL A 69 4.78 9.21 2.86
C VAL A 69 4.76 7.68 2.93
N LEU A 70 4.91 7.05 1.77
CA LEU A 70 4.95 5.60 1.64
C LEU A 70 6.39 5.12 1.45
N LYS A 71 6.82 4.17 2.28
CA LYS A 71 8.11 3.49 2.14
C LYS A 71 7.87 2.00 1.88
N LEU A 72 8.19 1.54 0.67
CA LEU A 72 8.05 0.13 0.29
C LEU A 72 8.89 -0.77 1.20
N LEU A 73 8.31 -1.89 1.64
CA LEU A 73 8.98 -2.93 2.42
C LEU A 73 9.26 -4.15 1.53
N PRO A 74 10.52 -4.40 1.12
CA PRO A 74 10.83 -5.41 0.11
C PRO A 74 10.88 -6.85 0.65
N HIS A 75 11.21 -7.07 1.94
CA HIS A 75 11.51 -8.42 2.44
C HIS A 75 11.00 -8.74 3.85
N ARG A 76 10.49 -7.76 4.61
CA ARG A 76 10.01 -7.98 5.99
C ARG A 76 8.87 -7.01 6.32
N TRP A 77 7.71 -7.55 6.70
CA TRP A 77 6.59 -6.84 7.31
C TRP A 77 6.02 -7.68 8.47
N PRO A 78 5.27 -7.07 9.42
CA PRO A 78 4.64 -7.78 10.54
C PRO A 78 3.80 -9.00 10.10
N ALA A 79 3.76 -10.05 10.91
CA ALA A 79 3.05 -11.28 10.56
C ALA A 79 1.54 -11.05 10.38
N GLU A 80 0.98 -10.11 11.15
CA GLU A 80 -0.39 -9.61 11.13
C GLU A 80 -0.77 -8.99 9.78
N ILE A 81 0.21 -8.53 9.01
CA ILE A 81 0.01 -8.01 7.65
C ILE A 81 -0.04 -9.16 6.65
N GLY A 82 0.79 -10.20 6.84
CA GLY A 82 0.91 -11.33 5.92
C GLY A 82 -0.13 -12.43 6.13
N ALA A 83 -0.90 -12.38 7.22
CA ALA A 83 -1.99 -13.29 7.54
C ALA A 83 -3.25 -13.02 6.70
#